data_AF-L1KX70-F1
#
_entry.id   AF-L1KX70-F1
#
_cell.length_a   1.000
_cell.length_b   1.000
_cell.length_c   1.000
_cell.angle_alpha   90.00
_cell.angle_beta   90.00
_cell.angle_gamma   90.00
#
_symmetry.space_group_name_H-M   'P 1'
#
loop_
_entity.id
_entity.type
_entity.pdbx_description
1 polymer ?
#
loop_
_entity_poly.entity_id
_entity_poly.type
_entity_poly.pdbx_seq_one_letter_code
_entity_poly.pdbx_strand_id
1 'polypeptide(L)'
;MSARPTRPPATHLDLTPAQLRIAQKVAEGQSTEAIATDLTITAGTINVQMKHCGQKLGVSGRAAVVHACYVTGQLERPQKAAFPEALSDTETETWRMIATGAISRQYAERARISHDEAQQRMKALRQRLRAHNDPHLVTLGWTYDVLDASLVEMASGTLLRAQVPV
;
A
#
# COMPACT_ATOMS: atom_id res chain seq x y z
N MET A 1 -41.81 -2.07 8.44
CA MET A 1 -40.91 -0.95 8.08
C MET A 1 -39.52 -1.32 8.60
N SER A 2 -38.64 -1.88 7.75
CA SER A 2 -37.28 -2.25 8.20
C SER A 2 -36.43 -0.99 8.36
N ALA A 3 -35.99 -0.75 9.59
CA ALA A 3 -34.99 0.26 9.89
C ALA A 3 -33.70 -0.11 9.16
N ARG A 4 -33.26 0.78 8.26
CA ARG A 4 -31.92 0.71 7.66
C ARG A 4 -30.93 0.89 8.82
N PRO A 5 -29.95 -0.01 9.03
CA PRO A 5 -28.98 0.19 10.09
C PRO A 5 -28.25 1.51 9.80
N THR A 6 -28.30 2.43 10.75
CA THR A 6 -27.51 3.65 10.74
C THR A 6 -26.05 3.23 10.78
N ARG A 7 -25.37 3.34 9.63
CA ARG A 7 -23.92 3.14 9.55
C ARG A 7 -23.30 4.07 10.59
N PRO A 8 -22.53 3.56 11.58
CA PRO A 8 -21.82 4.42 12.52
C PRO A 8 -20.99 5.44 11.74
N PRO A 9 -20.82 6.66 12.24
CA PRO A 9 -20.03 7.67 11.55
C PRO A 9 -18.64 7.07 11.34
N ALA A 10 -18.29 6.80 10.07
CA ALA A 10 -16.96 6.35 9.71
C ALA A 10 -16.02 7.39 10.31
N THR A 11 -15.18 6.97 11.26
CA THR A 11 -14.03 7.80 11.63
C THR A 11 -13.32 8.16 10.33
N HIS A 12 -12.75 9.36 10.22
CA HIS A 12 -12.24 9.88 8.94
C HIS A 12 -11.22 8.95 8.25
N LEU A 13 -10.71 7.96 8.99
CA LEU A 13 -9.81 6.89 8.58
C LEU A 13 -10.50 5.68 7.93
N ASP A 14 -11.79 5.40 8.18
CA ASP A 14 -12.43 4.17 7.74
C ASP A 14 -12.79 4.22 6.24
N LEU A 15 -12.26 3.25 5.51
CA LEU A 15 -12.60 3.02 4.12
C LEU A 15 -13.98 2.36 4.02
N THR A 16 -14.71 2.72 2.98
CA THR A 16 -15.99 2.05 2.68
C THR A 16 -15.75 0.62 2.20
N PRO A 17 -16.75 -0.28 2.28
CA PRO A 17 -16.60 -1.64 1.74
C PRO A 17 -16.18 -1.71 0.27
N ALA A 18 -16.61 -0.75 -0.56
CA ALA A 18 -16.19 -0.67 -1.95
C ALA A 18 -14.71 -0.28 -2.08
N GLN A 19 -14.26 0.68 -1.26
CA GLN A 19 -12.85 1.09 -1.19
C GLN A 19 -11.95 -0.06 -0.70
N LEU A 20 -12.40 -0.82 0.30
CA LEU A 20 -11.67 -2.00 0.79
C LEU A 20 -11.54 -3.08 -0.27
N ARG A 21 -12.62 -3.39 -1.02
CA ARG A 21 -12.55 -4.36 -2.12
C ARG A 21 -11.55 -3.95 -3.20
N ILE A 22 -11.52 -2.66 -3.56
CA ILE A 22 -10.53 -2.15 -4.52
C ILE A 22 -9.13 -2.26 -3.94
N ALA A 23 -8.90 -1.80 -2.70
CA ALA A 23 -7.59 -1.84 -2.05
C ALA A 23 -7.05 -3.27 -1.93
N GLN A 24 -7.91 -4.24 -1.57
CA GLN A 24 -7.57 -5.65 -1.48
C GLN A 24 -7.09 -6.20 -2.84
N LYS A 25 -7.85 -5.97 -3.92
CA LYS A 25 -7.47 -6.42 -5.25
C LYS A 25 -6.19 -5.79 -5.78
N VAL A 26 -5.96 -4.54 -5.41
CA VAL A 26 -4.71 -3.84 -5.70
C VAL A 26 -3.55 -4.47 -4.93
N ALA A 27 -3.75 -4.80 -3.65
CA ALA A 27 -2.77 -5.50 -2.81
C ALA A 27 -2.45 -6.92 -3.32
N GLU A 28 -3.41 -7.60 -3.94
CA GLU A 28 -3.25 -8.89 -4.62
C GLU A 28 -2.50 -8.78 -5.96
N GLY A 29 -2.18 -7.56 -6.40
CA GLY A 29 -1.43 -7.32 -7.63
C GLY A 29 -2.27 -7.31 -8.90
N GLN A 30 -3.60 -7.28 -8.80
CA GLN A 30 -4.46 -7.15 -9.98
C GLN A 30 -4.23 -5.80 -10.68
N SER A 31 -4.24 -5.80 -12.02
CA SER A 31 -4.15 -4.56 -12.81
C SER A 31 -5.42 -3.74 -12.69
N THR A 32 -5.36 -2.44 -12.97
CA THR A 32 -6.54 -1.56 -12.88
C THR A 32 -7.65 -2.02 -13.84
N GLU A 33 -7.27 -2.54 -15.00
CA GLU A 33 -8.17 -3.07 -16.02
C GLU A 33 -8.84 -4.37 -15.54
N ALA A 34 -8.07 -5.29 -14.95
CA ALA A 34 -8.62 -6.53 -14.40
C ALA A 34 -9.61 -6.25 -13.27
N ILE A 35 -9.30 -5.30 -12.38
CA ILE A 35 -10.19 -4.87 -11.30
C ILE A 35 -11.45 -4.20 -11.87
N ALA A 36 -11.29 -3.35 -12.89
CA ALA A 36 -12.41 -2.67 -13.55
C ALA A 36 -13.40 -3.68 -14.12
N THR A 37 -12.89 -4.68 -14.84
CA THR A 37 -13.70 -5.79 -15.38
C THR A 37 -14.38 -6.58 -14.26
N ASP A 38 -13.62 -7.02 -13.25
CA ASP A 38 -14.15 -7.85 -12.15
C ASP A 38 -15.24 -7.13 -11.34
N LEU A 39 -15.08 -5.84 -11.10
CA LEU A 39 -16.03 -5.04 -10.31
C LEU A 39 -17.12 -4.37 -11.16
N THR A 40 -17.12 -4.56 -12.49
CA THR A 40 -18.02 -3.87 -13.44
C THR A 40 -18.03 -2.34 -13.24
N ILE A 41 -16.84 -1.73 -13.10
CA ILE A 41 -16.65 -0.28 -12.98
C ILE A 41 -15.54 0.21 -13.92
N THR A 42 -15.35 1.52 -14.06
CA THR A 42 -14.30 2.06 -14.93
C THR A 42 -12.93 2.11 -14.23
N ALA A 43 -11.85 2.04 -15.00
CA ALA A 43 -10.50 2.30 -14.52
C ALA A 43 -10.35 3.69 -13.87
N GLY A 44 -11.04 4.70 -14.43
CA GLY A 44 -11.12 6.04 -13.86
C GLY A 44 -11.74 6.05 -12.46
N THR A 45 -12.83 5.29 -12.26
CA THR A 45 -13.46 5.12 -10.94
C THR A 45 -12.48 4.53 -9.93
N ILE A 46 -11.72 3.50 -10.31
CA ILE A 46 -10.71 2.90 -9.42
C ILE A 46 -9.64 3.92 -9.02
N ASN A 47 -9.12 4.68 -9.97
CA ASN A 47 -8.11 5.70 -9.69
C ASN A 47 -8.62 6.79 -8.74
N VAL A 48 -9.86 7.26 -8.93
CA VAL A 48 -10.51 8.22 -8.02
C VAL A 48 -10.71 7.61 -6.63
N GLN A 49 -11.19 6.37 -6.54
CA GLN A 49 -11.40 5.69 -5.26
C GLN A 49 -10.07 5.51 -4.51
N MET A 50 -9.01 5.08 -5.17
CA MET A 50 -7.68 4.95 -4.56
C MET A 50 -7.13 6.29 -4.07
N LYS A 51 -7.35 7.38 -4.83
CA LYS A 51 -6.99 8.74 -4.40
C LYS A 51 -7.76 9.14 -3.14
N HIS A 52 -9.06 8.89 -3.09
CA HIS A 52 -9.88 9.16 -1.91
C HIS A 52 -9.46 8.30 -0.70
N CYS A 53 -9.05 7.05 -0.91
CA CYS A 53 -8.46 6.23 0.15
C CYS A 53 -7.20 6.90 0.71
N GLY A 54 -6.30 7.35 -0.16
CA GLY A 54 -5.10 8.09 0.26
C GLY A 54 -5.42 9.34 1.07
N GLN A 55 -6.39 10.14 0.63
CA GLN A 55 -6.83 11.34 1.37
C GLN A 55 -7.37 11.02 2.77
N LYS A 56 -8.17 9.96 2.91
CA LYS A 56 -8.69 9.50 4.21
C LYS A 56 -7.58 9.02 5.14
N LEU A 57 -6.63 8.29 4.58
CA LEU A 57 -5.51 7.68 5.31
C LEU A 57 -4.32 8.64 5.52
N GLY A 58 -4.34 9.82 4.91
CA GLY A 58 -3.24 10.79 4.98
C GLY A 58 -1.98 10.35 4.20
N VAL A 59 -2.14 9.54 3.16
CA VAL A 59 -1.03 9.02 2.33
C VAL A 59 -1.25 9.28 0.85
N SER A 60 -0.16 9.21 0.07
CA SER A 60 -0.20 9.39 -1.38
C SER A 60 0.36 8.16 -2.09
N GLY A 61 -0.23 7.84 -3.24
CA GLY A 61 0.16 6.66 -4.02
C GLY A 61 -0.53 5.36 -3.56
N ARG A 62 -0.70 4.44 -4.50
CA ARG A 62 -1.46 3.20 -4.29
C ARG A 62 -0.75 2.24 -3.33
N ALA A 63 0.58 2.20 -3.37
CA ALA A 63 1.38 1.36 -2.49
C ALA A 63 1.25 1.81 -1.02
N ALA A 64 1.34 3.13 -0.77
CA ALA A 64 1.14 3.68 0.57
C ALA A 64 -0.28 3.45 1.10
N VAL A 65 -1.30 3.53 0.24
CA VAL A 65 -2.67 3.17 0.63
C VAL A 65 -2.74 1.72 1.12
N VAL A 66 -2.16 0.77 0.39
CA VAL A 66 -2.16 -0.65 0.80
C VAL A 66 -1.36 -0.84 2.10
N HIS A 67 -0.20 -0.21 2.23
CA HIS A 67 0.58 -0.26 3.46
C HIS A 67 -0.22 0.27 4.66
N ALA A 68 -0.83 1.46 4.53
CA ALA A 68 -1.66 2.07 5.56
C ALA A 68 -2.88 1.20 5.93
N CYS A 69 -3.49 0.50 4.96
CA CYS A 69 -4.56 -0.44 5.27
C CYS A 69 -4.09 -1.61 6.16
N TYR A 70 -2.89 -2.15 5.96
CA TYR A 70 -2.33 -3.20 6.83
C TYR A 70 -1.92 -2.67 8.20
N VAL A 71 -1.36 -1.45 8.26
CA VAL A 71 -1.01 -0.77 9.53
C VAL A 71 -2.27 -0.54 10.37
N THR A 72 -3.34 -0.05 9.76
CA THR A 72 -4.61 0.29 10.43
C THR A 72 -5.57 -0.88 10.62
N GLY A 73 -5.21 -2.09 10.16
CA GLY A 73 -6.04 -3.28 10.28
C GLY A 73 -7.29 -3.28 9.39
N GLN A 74 -7.32 -2.43 8.36
CA GLN A 74 -8.42 -2.36 7.40
C GLN A 74 -8.36 -3.47 6.34
N LEU A 75 -7.16 -3.99 6.05
CA LEU A 75 -6.97 -5.23 5.31
C LEU A 75 -6.36 -6.28 6.25
N GLU A 76 -6.75 -7.54 6.05
CA GLU A 76 -6.15 -8.66 6.76
C GLU A 76 -4.68 -8.80 6.35
N ARG A 77 -3.79 -8.84 7.35
CA ARG A 77 -2.35 -8.99 7.08
C ARG A 77 -2.09 -10.34 6.43
N PRO A 78 -1.20 -10.40 5.42
CA PRO A 78 -0.86 -11.67 4.79
C PRO A 78 -0.17 -12.61 5.78
N GLN A 79 -0.33 -13.91 5.55
CA GLN A 79 0.37 -14.93 6.33
C GLN A 79 1.87 -14.76 6.18
N LYS A 80 2.59 -14.72 7.32
CA LYS A 80 4.05 -14.64 7.33
C LYS A 80 4.68 -15.89 6.69
N ALA A 81 5.71 -15.68 5.90
CA ALA A 81 6.53 -16.72 5.28
C ALA A 81 8.02 -16.35 5.37
N ALA A 82 8.88 -17.36 5.45
CA ALA A 82 10.31 -17.13 5.37
C ALA A 82 10.71 -16.72 3.95
N PHE A 83 11.52 -15.68 3.82
CA PHE A 83 12.12 -15.32 2.54
C PHE A 83 13.32 -16.27 2.28
N PRO A 84 13.39 -16.94 1.12
CA PRO A 84 14.38 -18.00 0.89
C PRO A 84 15.81 -17.49 0.69
N GLU A 85 15.99 -16.18 0.46
CA GLU A 85 17.28 -15.56 0.16
C GLU A 85 17.57 -14.41 1.12
N ALA A 86 18.82 -13.98 1.23
CA ALA A 86 19.15 -12.75 1.95
C ALA A 86 18.71 -11.52 1.12
N LEU A 87 18.00 -10.59 1.76
CA LEU A 87 17.77 -9.24 1.26
C LEU A 87 18.93 -8.35 1.65
N SER A 88 19.41 -7.55 0.69
CA SER A 88 20.38 -6.51 1.01
C SER A 88 19.73 -5.33 1.73
N ASP A 89 20.54 -4.53 2.42
CA ASP A 89 20.07 -3.28 3.05
C ASP A 89 19.48 -2.32 2.02
N THR A 90 20.07 -2.26 0.82
CA THR A 90 19.57 -1.44 -0.29
C THR A 90 18.19 -1.88 -0.77
N GLU A 91 17.94 -3.19 -0.86
CA GLU A 91 16.63 -3.71 -1.24
C GLU A 91 15.60 -3.42 -0.18
N THR A 92 15.96 -3.61 1.09
CA THR A 92 15.11 -3.28 2.24
C THR A 92 14.75 -1.78 2.25
N GLU A 93 15.72 -0.90 2.03
CA GLU A 93 15.50 0.54 1.90
C GLU A 93 14.57 0.87 0.71
N THR A 94 14.86 0.33 -0.47
CA THR A 94 14.04 0.52 -1.68
C THR A 94 12.59 0.10 -1.41
N TRP A 95 12.40 -1.02 -0.71
CA TRP A 95 11.09 -1.55 -0.37
C TRP A 95 10.31 -0.61 0.55
N ARG A 96 10.95 -0.08 1.59
CA ARG A 96 10.36 0.91 2.51
C ARG A 96 10.00 2.20 1.77
N MET A 97 10.83 2.65 0.83
CA MET A 97 10.53 3.83 0.01
C MET A 97 9.29 3.61 -0.86
N ILE A 98 9.14 2.44 -1.47
CA ILE A 98 7.93 2.08 -2.22
C ILE A 98 6.71 2.03 -1.30
N ALA A 99 6.84 1.40 -0.13
CA ALA A 99 5.75 1.24 0.84
C ALA A 99 5.24 2.56 1.39
N THR A 100 6.11 3.57 1.51
CA THR A 100 5.75 4.92 1.95
C THR A 100 5.23 5.81 0.81
N GLY A 101 5.13 5.27 -0.41
CA GLY A 101 4.60 5.99 -1.57
C GLY A 101 5.60 6.93 -2.23
N ALA A 102 6.90 6.79 -1.94
CA ALA A 102 7.91 7.63 -2.53
C ALA A 102 7.97 7.41 -4.05
N ILE A 103 7.94 8.52 -4.80
CA ILE A 103 8.27 8.48 -6.23
C ILE A 103 9.79 8.37 -6.42
N SER A 104 10.23 7.92 -7.59
CA SER A 104 11.66 7.75 -7.94
C SER A 104 12.51 9.00 -7.64
N ARG A 105 11.97 10.21 -7.84
CA ARG A 105 12.66 11.46 -7.48
C ARG A 105 12.90 11.58 -5.97
N GLN A 106 11.87 11.35 -5.16
CA GLN A 106 11.98 11.42 -3.69
C GLN A 106 12.90 10.31 -3.16
N TYR A 107 12.86 9.13 -3.79
CA TYR A 107 13.79 8.06 -3.46
C TYR A 107 15.24 8.46 -3.78
N ALA A 108 15.48 8.99 -4.99
CA ALA A 108 16.79 9.47 -5.41
C ALA A 108 17.37 10.53 -4.45
N GLU A 109 16.57 11.51 -4.06
CA GLU A 109 16.96 12.55 -3.10
C GLU A 109 17.32 11.95 -1.73
N ARG A 110 16.48 11.06 -1.19
CA ARG A 110 16.70 10.41 0.11
C ARG A 110 17.97 9.56 0.12
N ALA A 111 18.15 8.74 -0.91
CA ALA A 111 19.26 7.81 -1.04
C ALA A 111 20.54 8.44 -1.64
N ARG A 112 20.47 9.73 -2.04
CA ARG A 112 21.57 10.47 -2.70
C ARG A 112 22.11 9.76 -3.95
N ILE A 113 21.19 9.24 -4.76
CA ILE A 113 21.46 8.57 -6.04
C ILE A 113 20.78 9.32 -7.19
N SER A 114 21.04 8.89 -8.43
CA SER A 114 20.34 9.47 -9.59
C SER A 114 18.87 9.00 -9.65
N HIS A 115 18.02 9.80 -10.32
CA HIS A 115 16.64 9.41 -10.59
C HIS A 115 16.53 8.09 -11.38
N ASP A 116 17.42 7.91 -12.37
CA ASP A 116 17.44 6.69 -13.18
C ASP A 116 17.83 5.47 -12.33
N GLU A 117 18.84 5.60 -11.47
CA GLU A 117 19.25 4.54 -10.55
C GLU A 117 18.12 4.18 -9.56
N ALA A 118 17.44 5.17 -8.99
CA ALA A 118 16.27 4.93 -8.14
C ALA A 118 15.18 4.15 -8.88
N GLN A 119 14.87 4.53 -10.13
CA GLN A 119 13.90 3.84 -10.96
C GLN A 119 14.33 2.39 -11.27
N GLN A 120 15.61 2.18 -11.59
CA GLN A 120 16.19 0.86 -11.85
C GLN A 120 16.12 -0.03 -10.62
N ARG A 121 16.47 0.49 -9.42
CA ARG A 121 16.36 -0.26 -8.15
C ARG A 121 14.93 -0.68 -7.84
N MET A 122 13.96 0.24 -7.96
CA MET A 122 12.54 -0.07 -7.76
C MET A 122 12.03 -1.13 -8.75
N LYS A 123 12.48 -1.07 -10.01
CA LYS A 123 12.14 -2.06 -11.04
C LYS A 123 12.79 -3.42 -10.77
N ALA A 124 14.07 -3.44 -10.44
CA ALA A 124 14.82 -4.65 -10.14
C ALA A 124 14.22 -5.38 -8.93
N LEU A 125 13.86 -4.65 -7.87
CA LEU A 125 13.21 -5.22 -6.69
C LEU A 125 11.87 -5.89 -7.04
N ARG A 126 11.01 -5.20 -7.80
CA ARG A 126 9.75 -5.78 -8.28
C ARG A 126 9.97 -7.05 -9.09
N GLN A 127 10.94 -7.05 -9.99
CA GLN A 127 11.24 -8.20 -10.84
C GLN A 127 11.79 -9.38 -10.05
N ARG A 128 12.75 -9.12 -9.15
CA ARG A 128 13.35 -10.14 -8.27
C ARG A 128 12.27 -10.84 -7.46
N LEU A 129 11.33 -10.08 -6.91
CA LEU A 129 10.27 -10.60 -6.05
C LEU A 129 9.01 -10.99 -6.81
N ARG A 130 9.04 -10.88 -8.14
CA ARG A 130 7.92 -11.17 -9.05
C ARG A 130 6.64 -10.43 -8.65
N ALA A 131 6.79 -9.24 -8.08
CA ALA A 131 5.67 -8.39 -7.73
C ALA A 131 5.03 -7.82 -9.00
N HIS A 132 3.72 -8.04 -9.14
CA HIS A 132 2.95 -7.56 -10.29
C HIS A 132 2.86 -6.03 -10.37
N ASN A 133 2.88 -5.34 -9.23
CA ASN A 133 2.89 -3.88 -9.12
C ASN A 133 3.44 -3.44 -7.75
N ASP A 134 3.66 -2.14 -7.53
CA ASP A 134 4.18 -1.61 -6.26
C ASP A 134 3.30 -1.96 -5.05
N PRO A 135 1.95 -1.91 -5.11
CA PRO A 135 1.10 -2.38 -4.02
C PRO A 135 1.26 -3.88 -3.68
N HIS A 136 1.40 -4.76 -4.69
CA HIS A 136 1.67 -6.18 -4.44
C HIS A 136 3.04 -6.38 -3.80
N LEU A 137 4.03 -5.56 -4.18
CA LEU A 137 5.32 -5.56 -3.51
C LEU A 137 5.17 -5.21 -2.01
N VAL A 138 4.28 -4.29 -1.63
CA VAL A 138 3.97 -4.02 -0.21
C VAL A 138 3.43 -5.26 0.49
N THR A 139 2.48 -5.97 -0.12
CA THR A 139 1.94 -7.23 0.42
C THR A 139 3.05 -8.25 0.67
N LEU A 140 3.94 -8.46 -0.30
CA LEU A 140 5.10 -9.33 -0.12
C LEU A 140 6.03 -8.86 1.00
N GLY A 141 6.18 -7.55 1.20
CA GLY A 141 6.99 -7.00 2.27
C GLY A 141 6.44 -7.34 3.66
N TRP A 142 5.11 -7.36 3.81
CA TRP A 142 4.44 -7.84 5.03
C TRP A 142 4.54 -9.37 5.18
N THR A 143 4.41 -10.12 4.08
CA THR A 143 4.59 -11.59 4.08
C THR A 143 5.97 -11.99 4.58
N TYR A 144 7.02 -11.27 4.17
CA TYR A 144 8.42 -11.59 4.50
C TYR A 144 8.97 -10.81 5.71
N ASP A 145 8.12 -10.13 6.47
CA ASP A 145 8.49 -9.35 7.67
C ASP A 145 9.54 -8.24 7.40
N VAL A 146 9.60 -7.75 6.16
CA VAL A 146 10.44 -6.60 5.74
C VAL A 146 9.76 -5.28 6.08
N LEU A 147 8.43 -5.28 6.01
CA LEU A 147 7.57 -4.17 6.37
C LEU A 147 6.73 -4.57 7.57
N ASP A 148 6.58 -3.62 8.48
CA ASP A 148 5.77 -3.78 9.68
C ASP A 148 5.05 -2.48 10.03
N ALA A 149 4.36 -2.48 11.17
CA ALA A 149 3.64 -1.33 11.68
C ALA A 149 4.54 -0.25 12.29
N SER A 150 5.86 -0.40 12.34
CA SER A 150 6.79 0.63 12.81
C SER A 150 7.13 1.66 11.73
N LEU A 151 6.90 1.32 10.46
CA LEU A 151 7.04 2.21 9.31
C LEU A 151 5.87 3.23 9.22
N VAL A 152 5.59 3.94 10.32
CA VAL A 152 4.52 4.98 10.42
C VAL A 152 5.05 6.38 10.11
N GLU A 153 6.31 6.51 9.65
CA GLU A 153 6.84 7.75 9.09
C GLU A 153 6.21 8.00 7.71
N MET A 154 4.94 8.42 7.74
CA MET A 154 4.19 8.80 6.56
C MET A 154 4.76 10.11 6.02
N ALA A 155 4.97 10.19 4.71
CA ALA A 155 5.51 11.36 4.00
C ALA A 155 4.69 12.67 4.17
N SER A 156 3.66 12.68 5.01
CA SER A 156 2.77 13.82 5.28
C SER A 156 2.78 14.31 6.73
N GLY A 157 3.61 13.74 7.63
CA GLY A 157 3.74 14.22 9.02
C GLY A 157 2.51 14.01 9.92
N THR A 158 1.44 13.39 9.41
CA THR A 158 0.33 12.89 10.21
C THR A 158 0.76 11.57 10.85
N LEU A 159 0.43 11.32 12.12
CA LEU A 159 0.65 10.03 12.77
C LEU A 159 -0.65 9.22 12.67
N LEU A 160 -0.67 8.11 11.93
CA LEU A 160 -1.71 7.09 12.10
C LEU A 160 -1.40 6.41 13.44
N ARG A 161 -2.12 6.80 14.49
CA ARG A 161 -2.06 6.07 15.76
C ARG A 161 -2.53 4.65 15.49
N ALA A 162 -1.63 3.68 15.60
CA ALA A 162 -2.01 2.29 15.73
C ALA A 162 -2.87 2.17 17.01
N GLN A 163 -4.11 1.73 16.85
CA GLN A 163 -4.95 1.39 17.99
C GLN A 163 -4.33 0.14 18.63
N VAL A 164 -3.70 0.31 19.79
CA VAL A 164 -3.22 -0.82 20.61
C VAL A 164 -4.45 -1.61 21.07
N PRO A 165 -4.54 -2.92 20.85
CA PRO A 165 -5.60 -3.71 21.46
C PRO A 165 -5.35 -3.76 22.98
N VAL A 166 -6.39 -3.43 23.75
CA VAL A 166 -6.46 -3.62 25.21
C VAL A 166 -6.61 -5.08 25.57
#